data_AF-A0A0D2PYS4-F1
#
_entry.id   AF-A0A0D2PYS4-F1
#
_cell.length_a   1.000
_cell.length_b   1.000
_cell.length_c   1.000
_cell.angle_alpha   90.00
_cell.angle_beta   90.00
_cell.angle_gamma   90.00
#
_symmetry.space_group_name_H-M   'P 1'
#
loop_
_entity.id
_entity.type
_entity.pdbx_description
1 polymer ?
#
loop_
_entity_poly.entity_id
_entity_poly.type
_entity_poly.pdbx_seq_one_letter_code
_entity_poly.pdbx_strand_id
1 'polypeptide(L)'
;MSNDEDKAIRLTIPRRVLVVPATAFVVGTAIGIMRGGRAASLRFLAENAHRPPTTVQGWYFYKKTKNYRVMLGALKGAGAEAGKLTGLGLAYVGIEEGLVRAGWAPAKDVGAAVGTALVFSTVYRLPVVMARRTVVLALAVGGAMTGLERVAGLRP
;
A
#
# COMPACT_ATOMS: atom_id res chain seq x y z
N MET A 1 -25.56 -32.82 -27.72
CA MET A 1 -25.43 -32.13 -26.42
C MET A 1 -23.97 -32.17 -25.99
N SER A 2 -23.09 -31.45 -26.68
CA SER A 2 -21.63 -31.45 -26.43
C SER A 2 -21.00 -30.32 -27.25
N ASN A 3 -21.07 -29.07 -26.80
CA ASN A 3 -20.19 -28.01 -27.33
C ASN A 3 -20.12 -26.68 -26.53
N ASP A 4 -20.76 -26.57 -25.36
CA ASP A 4 -20.66 -25.34 -24.56
C ASP A 4 -19.53 -25.36 -23.50
N GLU A 5 -18.97 -26.53 -23.17
CA GLU A 5 -17.90 -26.64 -22.18
C GLU A 5 -16.52 -26.15 -22.69
N ASP A 6 -16.28 -26.21 -24.02
CA ASP A 6 -15.02 -25.79 -24.64
C ASP A 6 -14.88 -24.26 -24.80
N LYS A 7 -15.95 -23.50 -24.57
CA LYS A 7 -15.93 -22.03 -24.57
C LYS A 7 -15.68 -21.41 -23.18
N ALA A 8 -15.35 -22.21 -22.18
CA ALA A 8 -15.02 -21.69 -20.85
C ALA A 8 -13.62 -21.06 -20.84
N ILE A 9 -13.55 -19.72 -20.77
CA ILE A 9 -12.29 -18.99 -20.54
C ILE A 9 -11.82 -19.29 -19.11
N ARG A 10 -10.89 -20.24 -18.97
CA ARG A 10 -10.26 -20.58 -17.68
C ARG A 10 -9.15 -19.58 -17.37
N LEU A 11 -9.48 -18.54 -16.61
CA LEU A 11 -8.49 -17.59 -16.09
C LEU A 11 -7.69 -18.24 -14.96
N THR A 12 -6.48 -18.70 -15.26
CA THR A 12 -5.51 -19.08 -14.22
C THR A 12 -4.83 -17.82 -13.67
N ILE A 13 -5.44 -17.21 -12.65
CA ILE A 13 -4.87 -16.03 -11.99
C ILE A 13 -3.77 -16.48 -11.03
N PRO A 14 -2.52 -15.99 -11.19
CA PRO A 14 -1.44 -16.32 -10.25
C PRO A 14 -1.80 -15.88 -8.84
N ARG A 15 -1.61 -16.78 -7.85
CA ARG A 15 -1.94 -16.50 -6.44
C ARG A 15 -1.30 -15.21 -5.92
N ARG A 16 -0.12 -14.83 -6.41
CA ARG A 16 0.58 -13.59 -6.04
C ARG A 16 -0.21 -12.32 -6.37
N VAL A 17 -0.97 -12.31 -7.47
CA VAL A 17 -1.81 -11.16 -7.89
C VAL A 17 -2.91 -10.88 -6.87
N LEU A 18 -3.34 -11.89 -6.12
CA LEU A 18 -4.36 -11.74 -5.07
C LEU A 18 -3.73 -11.46 -3.70
N VAL A 19 -2.69 -12.21 -3.32
CA VAL A 19 -2.12 -12.16 -1.97
C VAL A 19 -1.37 -10.85 -1.70
N VAL A 20 -0.60 -10.34 -2.67
CA VAL A 20 0.21 -9.13 -2.47
C VAL A 20 -0.67 -7.89 -2.28
N PRO A 21 -1.66 -7.60 -3.15
CA PRO A 21 -2.55 -6.47 -2.93
C PRO A 21 -3.42 -6.63 -1.68
N ALA A 22 -3.90 -7.84 -1.38
CA ALA A 22 -4.72 -8.08 -0.18
C ALA A 22 -3.95 -7.81 1.12
N THR A 23 -2.71 -8.27 1.21
CA THR A 23 -1.85 -7.99 2.37
C THR A 23 -1.49 -6.50 2.46
N ALA A 24 -1.19 -5.86 1.33
CA ALA A 24 -0.95 -4.42 1.26
C ALA A 24 -2.19 -3.60 1.70
N PHE A 25 -3.40 -4.06 1.36
CA PHE A 25 -4.64 -3.44 1.79
C PHE A 25 -4.80 -3.48 3.31
N VAL A 26 -4.56 -4.63 3.94
CA VAL A 26 -4.65 -4.79 5.40
C VAL A 26 -3.65 -3.88 6.11
N VAL A 27 -2.39 -3.90 5.66
CA VAL A 27 -1.33 -3.07 6.24
C VAL A 27 -1.64 -1.57 6.03
N GLY A 28 -2.06 -1.17 4.83
CA GLY A 28 -2.38 0.22 4.54
C GLY A 28 -3.60 0.73 5.30
N THR A 29 -4.60 -0.13 5.51
CA THR A 29 -5.75 0.17 6.37
C THR A 29 -5.29 0.45 7.79
N ALA A 30 -4.46 -0.43 8.37
CA ALA A 30 -3.95 -0.25 9.74
C ALA A 30 -3.16 1.05 9.90
N ILE A 31 -2.22 1.34 8.97
CA ILE A 31 -1.44 2.58 8.95
C ILE A 31 -2.35 3.80 8.84
N GLY A 32 -3.33 3.73 7.95
CA GLY A 32 -4.30 4.79 7.70
C GLY A 32 -5.19 5.10 8.91
N ILE A 33 -5.69 4.08 9.59
CA ILE A 33 -6.46 4.22 10.84
C ILE A 33 -5.64 4.95 11.89
N MET A 34 -4.41 4.49 12.15
CA MET A 34 -3.54 5.06 13.19
C MET A 34 -3.19 6.52 12.88
N ARG A 35 -2.73 6.81 11.66
CA ARG A 35 -2.32 8.18 11.28
C ARG A 35 -3.51 9.12 11.18
N GLY A 36 -4.58 8.69 10.53
CA GLY A 36 -5.80 9.49 10.33
C GLY A 36 -6.51 9.80 11.65
N GLY A 37 -6.66 8.79 12.53
CA GLY A 37 -7.25 8.97 13.85
C GLY A 37 -6.40 9.88 14.75
N ARG A 38 -5.08 9.70 14.78
CA ARG A 38 -4.18 10.56 15.57
C ARG A 38 -4.20 12.01 15.09
N ALA A 39 -4.16 12.24 13.78
CA ALA A 39 -4.23 13.59 13.22
C ALA A 39 -5.56 14.28 13.55
N ALA A 40 -6.70 13.58 13.41
CA ALA A 40 -8.01 14.13 13.75
C ALA A 40 -8.16 14.41 15.25
N SER A 41 -7.61 13.55 16.10
CA SER A 41 -7.60 13.74 17.56
C SER A 41 -6.80 14.99 17.95
N LEU A 42 -5.59 15.15 17.42
CA LEU A 42 -4.74 16.31 17.69
C LEU A 42 -5.37 17.61 17.18
N ARG A 43 -5.98 17.61 15.99
CA ARG A 43 -6.72 18.76 15.47
C ARG A 43 -7.89 19.15 16.37
N PHE A 44 -8.69 18.18 16.80
CA PHE A 44 -9.80 18.44 17.71
C PHE A 44 -9.33 19.03 19.05
N LEU A 45 -8.24 18.51 19.60
CA LEU A 45 -7.64 19.05 20.83
C LEU A 45 -7.13 20.47 20.64
N ALA A 46 -6.45 20.76 19.52
CA ALA A 46 -5.97 22.11 19.21
C ALA A 46 -7.13 23.10 19.04
N GLU A 47 -8.18 22.73 18.30
CA GLU A 47 -9.38 23.56 18.10
C GLU A 47 -10.11 23.88 19.41
N ASN A 48 -10.12 22.94 20.37
CA ASN A 48 -10.89 23.07 21.61
C ASN A 48 -10.03 23.36 22.86
N ALA A 49 -8.73 23.58 22.72
CA ALA A 49 -7.83 23.82 23.86
C ALA A 49 -8.27 25.02 24.72
N HIS A 50 -8.90 26.01 24.11
CA HIS A 50 -9.38 27.23 24.76
C HIS A 50 -10.82 27.15 25.28
N ARG A 51 -11.56 26.05 25.04
CA ARG A 51 -12.96 25.87 25.47
C ARG A 51 -13.15 24.55 26.24
N PRO A 52 -12.49 24.38 27.40
CA PRO A 52 -12.72 23.20 28.22
C PRO A 52 -14.15 23.18 28.77
N PRO A 53 -14.86 22.04 28.76
CA PRO A 53 -16.18 21.94 29.36
C PRO A 53 -16.12 22.14 30.88
N THR A 54 -17.06 22.91 31.43
CA THR A 54 -17.16 23.17 32.88
C THR A 54 -18.15 22.25 33.59
N THR A 55 -19.06 21.59 32.86
CA THR A 55 -20.09 20.71 33.41
C THR A 55 -19.84 19.24 33.03
N VAL A 56 -20.34 18.31 33.86
CA VAL A 56 -20.23 16.86 33.62
C VAL A 56 -20.89 16.45 32.29
N GLN A 57 -22.07 17.00 31.99
CA GLN A 57 -22.76 16.78 30.72
C GLN A 57 -21.97 17.33 29.52
N GLY A 58 -21.30 18.48 29.69
CA GLY A 58 -20.40 19.04 28.69
C GLY A 58 -19.25 18.10 28.34
N TRP A 59 -18.66 17.43 29.34
CA TRP A 59 -17.60 16.43 29.13
C TRP A 59 -18.08 15.22 28.33
N TYR A 60 -19.32 14.77 28.54
CA TYR A 60 -19.90 13.69 27.76
C TYR A 60 -20.03 14.06 26.28
N PHE A 61 -20.63 15.21 25.96
CA PHE A 61 -20.77 15.67 24.58
C PHE A 61 -19.43 15.97 23.91
N TYR A 62 -18.46 16.46 24.69
CA TYR A 62 -17.09 16.66 24.22
C TYR A 62 -16.45 15.33 23.77
N LYS A 63 -16.51 14.29 24.60
CA LYS A 63 -15.97 12.96 24.25
C LYS A 63 -16.71 12.32 23.09
N LYS A 64 -18.04 12.42 23.06
CA LYS A 64 -18.87 11.92 21.96
C LYS A 64 -18.47 12.57 20.63
N THR A 65 -18.39 13.90 20.58
CA THR A 65 -17.97 14.66 19.39
C THR A 65 -16.54 14.33 18.98
N LYS A 66 -15.62 14.25 19.94
CA LYS A 66 -14.23 13.83 19.68
C LYS A 66 -14.19 12.45 19.03
N ASN A 67 -14.92 11.49 19.56
CA ASN A 67 -14.91 10.11 19.07
C ASN A 67 -15.39 10.03 17.61
N TYR A 68 -16.50 10.70 17.26
CA TYR A 68 -16.97 10.72 15.87
C TYR A 68 -15.97 11.35 14.90
N ARG A 69 -15.34 12.47 15.29
CA ARG A 69 -14.32 13.12 14.45
C ARG A 69 -13.08 12.24 14.28
N VAL A 70 -12.65 11.55 15.33
CA VAL A 70 -11.53 10.61 15.29
C VAL A 70 -11.86 9.38 14.44
N MET A 71 -13.05 8.79 14.58
CA MET A 71 -13.50 7.67 13.75
C MET A 71 -13.56 8.05 12.27
N LEU A 72 -14.12 9.22 11.94
CA LEU A 72 -14.15 9.72 10.57
C LEU A 72 -12.74 9.96 10.02
N GLY A 73 -11.84 10.53 10.83
CA GLY A 73 -10.43 10.71 10.49
C GLY A 73 -9.72 9.39 10.23
N ALA A 74 -9.97 8.38 11.07
CA ALA A 74 -9.44 7.04 10.91
C ALA A 74 -9.93 6.36 9.63
N LEU A 75 -11.23 6.42 9.32
CA LEU A 75 -11.80 5.86 8.09
C LEU A 75 -11.26 6.54 6.82
N LYS A 76 -11.16 7.88 6.83
CA LYS A 76 -10.55 8.63 5.72
C LYS A 76 -9.08 8.25 5.53
N GLY A 77 -8.33 8.15 6.62
CA GLY A 77 -6.94 7.72 6.59
C GLY A 77 -6.79 6.28 6.08
N ALA A 78 -7.65 5.38 6.53
CA ALA A 78 -7.71 3.98 6.10
C ALA A 78 -7.87 3.86 4.59
N GLY A 79 -8.90 4.47 4.01
CA GLY A 79 -9.15 4.41 2.57
C GLY A 79 -8.01 5.01 1.74
N ALA A 80 -7.45 6.14 2.19
CA ALA A 80 -6.36 6.80 1.48
C ALA A 80 -5.07 5.97 1.47
N GLU A 81 -4.62 5.45 2.62
CA GLU A 81 -3.38 4.69 2.69
C GLU A 81 -3.55 3.25 2.17
N ALA A 82 -4.71 2.62 2.38
CA ALA A 82 -5.02 1.32 1.78
C ALA A 82 -5.03 1.40 0.26
N GLY A 83 -5.65 2.43 -0.32
CA GLY A 83 -5.66 2.64 -1.78
C GLY A 83 -4.26 2.80 -2.36
N LYS A 84 -3.41 3.62 -1.74
CA LYS A 84 -2.02 3.81 -2.18
C LYS A 84 -1.22 2.51 -2.12
N LEU A 85 -1.25 1.81 -0.99
CA LEU A 85 -0.45 0.59 -0.80
C LEU A 85 -0.96 -0.58 -1.64
N THR A 86 -2.28 -0.72 -1.78
CA THR A 86 -2.88 -1.73 -2.67
C THR A 86 -2.51 -1.44 -4.13
N GLY A 87 -2.60 -0.17 -4.56
CA GLY A 87 -2.19 0.24 -5.91
C GLY A 87 -0.70 -0.02 -6.17
N LEU A 88 0.16 0.21 -5.17
CA LEU A 88 1.58 -0.13 -5.24
C LEU A 88 1.81 -1.63 -5.32
N GLY A 89 1.08 -2.43 -4.55
CA GLY A 89 1.16 -3.89 -4.62
C GLY A 89 0.73 -4.43 -5.98
N LEU A 90 -0.34 -3.88 -6.57
CA LEU A 90 -0.77 -4.21 -7.93
C LEU A 90 0.26 -3.81 -8.98
N ALA A 91 0.86 -2.62 -8.84
CA ALA A 91 1.92 -2.17 -9.74
C ALA A 91 3.15 -3.09 -9.67
N TYR A 92 3.59 -3.45 -8.45
CA TYR A 92 4.70 -4.37 -8.24
C TYR A 92 4.47 -5.70 -8.95
N VAL A 93 3.34 -6.36 -8.69
CA VAL A 93 3.04 -7.66 -9.29
C VAL A 93 2.83 -7.53 -10.80
N GLY A 94 2.17 -6.47 -11.26
CA GLY A 94 1.96 -6.22 -12.69
C GLY A 94 3.26 -6.02 -13.47
N ILE A 95 4.25 -5.32 -12.88
CA ILE A 95 5.58 -5.14 -13.48
C ILE A 95 6.35 -6.46 -13.47
N GLU A 96 6.35 -7.20 -12.35
CA GLU A 96 7.03 -8.49 -12.25
C GLU A 96 6.49 -9.48 -13.30
N GLU A 97 5.17 -9.67 -13.33
CA GLU A 97 4.48 -10.57 -14.27
C GLU A 97 4.56 -10.11 -15.73
N GLY A 98 4.64 -8.80 -15.96
CA GLY A 98 4.87 -8.23 -17.29
C GLY A 98 6.27 -8.55 -17.81
N LEU A 99 7.30 -8.41 -16.97
CA LEU A 99 8.69 -8.75 -17.32
C LEU A 99 8.88 -10.24 -17.57
N VAL A 100 8.23 -11.09 -16.78
CA VAL A 100 8.25 -12.54 -16.99
C VAL A 100 7.58 -12.90 -18.32
N ARG A 101 6.41 -12.32 -18.64
CA ARG A 101 5.73 -12.56 -19.93
C ARG A 101 6.50 -12.02 -21.14
N ALA A 102 7.28 -10.97 -20.96
CA ALA A 102 8.16 -10.41 -22.00
C ALA A 102 9.44 -11.25 -22.23
N GLY A 103 9.65 -12.34 -21.48
CA GLY A 103 10.84 -13.19 -21.59
C GLY A 103 12.07 -12.67 -20.82
N TRP A 104 11.91 -11.62 -20.00
CA TRP A 104 13.00 -10.99 -19.25
C TRP A 104 13.02 -11.47 -17.79
N ALA A 105 12.86 -12.79 -17.60
CA ALA A 105 12.84 -13.44 -16.29
C ALA A 105 14.08 -13.15 -15.41
N PRO A 106 15.32 -13.06 -15.94
CA PRO A 106 16.51 -12.82 -15.10
C PRO A 106 16.51 -11.45 -14.41
N ALA A 107 15.80 -10.47 -14.99
CA ALA A 107 15.76 -9.08 -14.53
C ALA A 107 14.47 -8.74 -13.76
N LYS A 108 13.57 -9.72 -13.52
CA LYS A 108 12.25 -9.47 -12.94
C LYS A 108 12.32 -8.76 -11.59
N ASP A 109 13.24 -9.15 -10.71
CA ASP A 109 13.31 -8.62 -9.33
C ASP A 109 13.85 -7.19 -9.31
N VAL A 110 14.84 -6.92 -10.16
CA VAL A 110 15.41 -5.58 -10.34
C VAL A 110 14.39 -4.66 -11.01
N GLY A 111 13.74 -5.13 -12.08
CA GLY A 111 12.72 -4.35 -12.80
C GLY A 111 11.48 -4.09 -11.95
N ALA A 112 11.00 -5.07 -11.19
CA ALA A 112 9.89 -4.90 -10.25
C ALA A 112 10.27 -3.94 -9.11
N ALA A 113 11.48 -4.03 -8.55
CA ALA A 113 11.94 -3.12 -7.51
C ALA A 113 12.04 -1.67 -8.01
N VAL A 114 12.70 -1.45 -9.14
CA VAL A 114 12.87 -0.10 -9.74
C VAL A 114 11.52 0.46 -10.18
N GLY A 115 10.70 -0.34 -10.87
CA GLY A 115 9.39 0.10 -11.32
C GLY A 115 8.48 0.46 -10.15
N THR A 116 8.51 -0.32 -9.07
CA THR A 116 7.75 0.00 -7.84
C THR A 116 8.29 1.26 -7.17
N ALA A 117 9.60 1.50 -7.17
CA ALA A 117 10.19 2.74 -6.65
C ALA A 117 9.77 3.98 -7.44
N LEU A 118 9.64 3.86 -8.76
CA LEU A 118 9.12 4.93 -9.62
C LEU A 118 7.65 5.20 -9.31
N VAL A 119 6.81 4.17 -9.25
CA VAL A 119 5.39 4.30 -8.89
C VAL A 119 5.24 4.88 -7.47
N PHE A 120 6.06 4.44 -6.52
CA PHE A 120 6.07 4.99 -5.17
C PHE A 120 6.41 6.48 -5.18
N SER A 121 7.43 6.87 -5.93
CA SER A 121 7.87 8.26 -6.01
C SER A 121 6.80 9.17 -6.61
N THR A 122 6.06 8.70 -7.62
CA THR A 122 4.97 9.47 -8.24
C THR A 122 3.73 9.53 -7.34
N VAL A 123 3.31 8.41 -6.75
CA VAL A 123 2.13 8.33 -5.86
C VAL A 123 2.30 9.22 -4.64
N TYR A 124 3.49 9.22 -4.03
CA TYR A 124 3.78 10.04 -2.85
C TYR A 124 4.34 11.44 -3.19
N ARG A 125 4.44 11.79 -4.47
CA ARG A 125 4.94 13.09 -4.96
C ARG A 125 6.27 13.49 -4.31
N LEU A 126 7.22 12.56 -4.31
CA LEU A 126 8.51 12.78 -3.66
C LEU A 126 9.34 13.81 -4.44
N PRO A 127 10.13 14.65 -3.74
CA PRO A 127 11.10 15.52 -4.40
C PRO A 127 12.17 14.68 -5.13
N VAL A 128 12.69 15.20 -6.25
CA VAL A 128 13.61 14.48 -7.16
C VAL A 128 14.82 13.87 -6.42
N VAL A 129 15.35 14.59 -5.42
CA VAL A 129 16.48 14.12 -4.61
C VAL A 129 16.12 12.85 -3.82
N MET A 130 14.91 12.79 -3.25
CA MET A 130 14.44 11.60 -2.54
C MET A 130 14.06 10.49 -3.52
N ALA A 131 13.41 10.81 -4.64
CA ALA A 131 13.10 9.83 -5.68
C ALA A 131 14.36 9.10 -6.18
N ARG A 132 15.46 9.83 -6.42
CA ARG A 132 16.75 9.23 -6.79
C ARG A 132 17.26 8.25 -5.73
N ARG A 133 17.18 8.62 -4.44
CA ARG A 133 17.58 7.74 -3.33
C ARG A 133 16.71 6.48 -3.27
N THR A 134 15.39 6.61 -3.44
CA THR A 134 14.46 5.48 -3.48
C THR A 134 14.80 4.52 -4.61
N VAL A 135 15.11 5.03 -5.81
CA VAL A 135 15.51 4.20 -6.96
C VAL A 135 16.84 3.49 -6.70
N VAL A 136 17.84 4.16 -6.14
CA VAL A 136 19.14 3.54 -5.80
C VAL A 136 18.96 2.42 -4.77
N LEU A 137 18.16 2.65 -3.73
CA LEU A 137 17.85 1.63 -2.74
C LEU A 137 17.10 0.45 -3.37
N ALA A 138 16.15 0.71 -4.27
CA ALA A 138 15.41 -0.33 -4.96
C ALA A 138 16.30 -1.18 -5.88
N LEU A 139 17.27 -0.56 -6.56
CA LEU A 139 18.30 -1.29 -7.32
C LEU A 139 19.14 -2.20 -6.41
N ALA A 140 19.59 -1.69 -5.27
CA ALA A 140 20.38 -2.47 -4.32
C ALA A 140 19.60 -3.67 -3.77
N VAL A 141 18.34 -3.45 -3.38
CA VAL A 141 17.44 -4.50 -2.88
C VAL A 141 17.14 -5.53 -3.96
N GLY A 142 16.78 -5.11 -5.17
CA GLY A 142 16.51 -6.01 -6.29
C GLY A 142 17.74 -6.84 -6.68
N GLY A 143 18.93 -6.24 -6.65
CA GLY A 143 20.20 -6.94 -6.86
C GLY A 143 20.50 -7.97 -5.76
N ALA A 144 20.27 -7.62 -4.49
CA ALA A 144 20.43 -8.54 -3.37
C ALA A 144 19.48 -9.73 -3.46
N MET A 145 18.20 -9.49 -3.81
CA MET A 145 17.21 -10.56 -4.02
C MET A 145 17.62 -11.48 -5.17
N THR A 146 18.09 -10.91 -6.28
CA THR A 146 18.61 -11.69 -7.42
C THR A 146 19.81 -12.56 -7.00
N GLY A 147 20.70 -12.03 -6.16
CA GLY A 147 21.83 -12.79 -5.61
C GLY A 147 21.38 -13.94 -4.70
N LEU A 148 20.43 -13.67 -3.80
CA LEU A 148 19.88 -14.69 -2.90
C LEU A 148 19.20 -15.83 -3.65
N GLU A 149 18.39 -15.52 -4.67
CA GLU A 149 17.73 -16.55 -5.48
C GLU A 149 18.74 -17.43 -6.24
N ARG A 150 19.84 -16.84 -6.72
CA ARG A 150 20.94 -17.60 -7.35
C ARG A 150 21.64 -18.52 -6.37
N VAL A 151 21.90 -18.07 -5.14
CA VAL A 151 22.56 -18.87 -4.10
C VAL A 151 21.65 -19.99 -3.59
N ALA A 152 20.34 -19.71 -3.47
CA ALA A 152 19.36 -20.66 -2.97
C ALA A 152 18.98 -21.76 -3.99
N GLY A 153 19.49 -21.71 -5.23
CA GLY A 153 19.16 -22.67 -6.29
C GLY A 153 17.69 -22.64 -6.71
N LEU A 154 16.97 -21.54 -6.41
CA LEU A 154 15.56 -21.36 -6.73
C LEU A 154 15.35 -20.90 -8.19
N ARG A 155 16.44 -20.71 -8.94
CA ARG A 155 16.43 -20.44 -10.38
C ARG A 155 16.93 -21.68 -11.14
N PRO A 156 16.25 -22.11 -12.20
CA PRO A 156 16.83 -23.04 -13.17
C PRO A 156 17.98 -22.38 -13.96
#